data_AF-A0A1M3L6Z9-F1
#
_entry.id   AF-A0A1M3L6Z9-F1
#
_cell.length_a   1.000
_cell.length_b   1.000
_cell.length_c   1.000
_cell.angle_alpha   90.00
_cell.angle_beta   90.00
_cell.angle_gamma   90.00
#
_symmetry.space_group_name_H-M   'P 1'
#
loop_
_entity.id
_entity.type
_entity.pdbx_description
1 polymer ?
#
loop_
_entity_poly.entity_id
_entity_poly.type
_entity_poly.pdbx_seq_one_letter_code
_entity_poly.pdbx_strand_id
1 'polypeptide(L)'
;MIDIRERRQAQGRWMAARCRYGMCSIDRTERLQSAAGGFVHEEMGELLLARGDEAGAWQHLSRAFDMLSADRWVPADEPGRLERLRILAGR
;
A
#
# COMPACT_ATOMS: atom_id res chain seq x y z
N MET A 1 23.81 -8.68 -10.75
CA MET A 1 23.97 -9.06 -9.33
C MET A 1 23.65 -7.82 -8.51
N ILE A 2 22.40 -7.67 -8.06
CA ILE A 2 21.90 -6.44 -7.41
C ILE A 2 21.98 -6.63 -5.89
N ASP A 3 22.60 -5.65 -5.23
CA ASP A 3 23.03 -5.68 -3.82
C ASP A 3 21.83 -5.63 -2.85
N ILE A 4 21.81 -6.59 -1.91
CA ILE A 4 20.76 -6.79 -0.89
C ILE A 4 20.68 -5.60 0.09
N ARG A 5 21.71 -4.76 0.18
CA ARG A 5 21.78 -3.62 1.12
C ARG A 5 20.89 -2.45 0.71
N GLU A 6 20.66 -2.26 -0.59
CA GLU A 6 19.77 -1.20 -1.10
C GLU A 6 18.29 -1.49 -0.75
N ARG A 7 17.92 -2.78 -0.60
CA ARG A 7 16.56 -3.19 -0.23
C ARG A 7 16.18 -2.91 1.23
N ARG A 8 17.16 -2.72 2.14
CA ARG A 8 16.88 -2.35 3.54
C ARG A 8 16.53 -0.88 3.72
N GLN A 9 16.99 0.01 2.82
CA GLN A 9 16.66 1.44 2.93
C GLN A 9 15.21 1.74 2.56
N ALA A 10 14.56 0.88 1.77
CA ALA A 10 13.12 0.95 1.55
C ALA A 10 12.36 0.78 2.87
N GLN A 11 12.69 -0.24 3.69
CA GLN A 11 11.99 -0.59 4.94
C GLN A 11 11.92 0.56 5.97
N GLY A 12 12.93 1.43 6.04
CA GLY A 12 12.96 2.55 7.00
C GLY A 12 11.97 3.69 6.69
N ARG A 13 11.56 3.86 5.43
CA ARG A 13 10.60 4.89 5.02
C ARG A 13 9.14 4.53 5.32
N TRP A 14 8.82 3.24 5.44
CA TRP A 14 7.45 2.73 5.66
C TRP A 14 6.91 3.01 7.07
N MET A 15 7.76 2.97 8.10
CA MET A 15 7.32 3.30 9.47
C MET A 15 7.04 4.80 9.66
N ALA A 16 7.74 5.69 8.94
CA ALA A 16 7.54 7.14 9.07
C ALA A 16 6.22 7.62 8.45
N ALA A 17 5.69 6.92 7.45
CA ALA A 17 4.34 7.19 6.93
C ALA A 17 3.29 6.94 8.04
N ARG A 18 3.46 5.88 8.84
CA ARG A 18 2.54 5.48 9.91
C ARG A 18 2.39 6.50 11.04
N CYS A 19 3.39 7.36 11.26
CA CYS A 19 3.29 8.46 12.24
C CYS A 19 2.52 9.69 11.72
N ARG A 20 2.43 9.93 10.41
CA ARG A 20 1.72 11.10 9.86
C ARG A 20 0.20 10.93 9.79
N TYR A 21 -0.31 9.71 9.69
CA TYR A 21 -1.76 9.44 9.65
C TYR A 21 -2.42 9.37 11.04
N GLY A 22 -1.66 9.48 12.13
CA GLY A 22 -2.17 9.29 13.49
C GLY A 22 -2.85 10.51 14.14
N MET A 23 -2.75 11.71 13.56
CA MET A 23 -2.94 12.93 14.35
C MET A 23 -3.61 14.09 13.61
N CYS A 24 -4.78 13.87 12.99
CA CYS A 24 -5.78 14.94 12.89
C CYS A 24 -7.21 14.38 12.83
N SER A 25 -8.09 14.99 13.63
CA SER A 25 -9.56 14.97 13.58
C SER A 25 -10.33 13.64 13.61
N ILE A 26 -10.74 13.24 14.83
CA ILE A 26 -12.09 12.83 15.33
C ILE A 26 -13.19 12.29 14.35
N ASP A 27 -12.85 11.59 13.27
CA ASP A 27 -13.82 10.85 12.41
C ASP A 27 -13.37 9.40 12.14
N ARG A 28 -12.71 8.81 13.14
CA ARG A 28 -11.66 7.80 12.98
C ARG A 28 -12.14 6.35 12.81
N THR A 29 -13.37 6.02 13.17
CA THR A 29 -13.85 4.62 13.21
C THR A 29 -14.30 4.09 11.85
N GLU A 30 -14.89 4.91 10.98
CA GLU A 30 -15.35 4.44 9.66
C GLU A 30 -14.19 4.26 8.67
N ARG A 31 -13.19 5.15 8.70
CA ARG A 31 -12.01 5.12 7.82
C ARG A 31 -11.17 3.84 7.98
N LEU A 32 -11.14 3.29 9.19
CA LEU A 32 -10.33 2.11 9.51
C LEU A 32 -11.00 0.80 9.09
N GLN A 33 -12.33 0.71 9.01
CA GLN A 33 -12.99 -0.57 8.73
C GLN A 33 -13.06 -0.92 7.25
N SER A 34 -13.29 0.07 6.38
CA SER A 34 -13.44 -0.18 4.93
C SER A 34 -12.09 -0.28 4.20
N ALA A 35 -11.12 0.58 4.56
CA ALA A 35 -9.82 0.64 3.88
C ALA A 35 -8.72 -0.25 4.49
N ALA A 36 -8.86 -0.74 5.73
CA ALA A 36 -7.82 -1.56 6.36
C ALA A 36 -7.49 -2.82 5.55
N GLY A 37 -8.48 -3.43 4.89
CA GLY A 37 -8.23 -4.55 3.98
C GLY A 37 -7.33 -4.16 2.81
N GLY A 38 -7.57 -3.00 2.19
CA GLY A 38 -6.79 -2.50 1.06
C GLY A 38 -5.33 -2.26 1.42
N PHE A 39 -5.05 -1.61 2.55
CA PHE A 39 -3.68 -1.40 3.01
C PHE A 39 -2.96 -2.70 3.39
N VAL A 40 -3.65 -3.67 3.99
CA VAL A 40 -3.06 -4.99 4.27
C VAL A 40 -2.69 -5.70 2.96
N HIS A 41 -3.56 -5.64 1.95
CA HIS A 41 -3.28 -6.20 0.64
C HIS A 41 -2.09 -5.51 -0.06
N GLU A 42 -1.95 -4.18 0.07
CA GLU A 42 -0.79 -3.44 -0.45
C GLU A 42 0.52 -3.96 0.18
N GLU A 43 0.59 -3.98 1.51
CA GLU A 43 1.77 -4.44 2.25
C GLU A 43 2.14 -5.89 1.91
N MET A 44 1.14 -6.78 1.83
CA MET A 44 1.36 -8.17 1.43
C MET A 44 1.90 -8.28 0.01
N GLY A 45 1.36 -7.50 -0.92
CA GLY A 45 1.79 -7.45 -2.31
C GLY A 45 3.26 -7.04 -2.44
N GLU A 46 3.66 -5.99 -1.73
CA GLU A 46 5.04 -5.52 -1.74
C GLU A 46 6.03 -6.49 -1.07
N LEU A 47 5.62 -7.14 0.02
CA LEU A 47 6.43 -8.19 0.65
C LEU A 47 6.67 -9.36 -0.30
N LEU A 48 5.66 -9.75 -1.08
CA LEU A 48 5.77 -10.81 -2.08
C LEU A 48 6.69 -10.40 -3.24
N LEU A 49 6.58 -9.16 -3.75
CA LEU A 49 7.54 -8.62 -4.73
C LEU A 49 8.97 -8.63 -4.19
N ALA A 50 9.15 -8.21 -2.93
CA ALA A 50 10.47 -8.18 -2.30
C ALA A 50 11.07 -9.60 -2.18
N ARG A 51 10.22 -10.62 -2.04
CA ARG A 51 10.58 -12.05 -2.00
C ARG A 51 10.79 -12.66 -3.39
N GLY A 52 10.44 -11.95 -4.47
CA GLY A 52 10.52 -12.44 -5.85
C GLY A 52 9.30 -13.27 -6.30
N ASP A 53 8.22 -13.23 -5.52
CA ASP A 53 6.97 -13.92 -5.82
C ASP A 53 6.00 -12.95 -6.51
N GLU A 54 6.26 -12.70 -7.80
CA GLU A 54 5.49 -11.72 -8.59
C GLU A 54 4.03 -12.14 -8.80
N ALA A 55 3.79 -13.44 -8.99
CA ALA A 55 2.44 -13.97 -9.18
C ALA A 55 1.57 -13.82 -7.93
N GLY A 56 2.13 -14.13 -6.74
CA GLY A 56 1.45 -13.89 -5.47
C GLY A 56 1.25 -12.41 -5.21
N ALA A 57 2.29 -11.60 -5.47
CA ALA A 57 2.21 -10.15 -5.28
C ALA A 57 1.08 -9.51 -6.09
N TRP A 58 0.96 -9.90 -7.35
CA TRP A 58 -0.03 -9.35 -8.28
C TRP A 58 -1.46 -9.50 -7.76
N GLN A 59 -1.81 -10.65 -7.17
CA GLN A 59 -3.14 -10.89 -6.61
C GLN A 59 -3.45 -9.95 -5.45
N HIS A 60 -2.47 -9.72 -4.58
CA HIS A 60 -2.59 -8.83 -3.44
C HIS A 60 -2.65 -7.36 -3.88
N LEU A 61 -1.76 -6.92 -4.78
CA LEU A 61 -1.73 -5.54 -5.29
C LEU A 61 -2.99 -5.18 -6.08
N SER A 62 -3.55 -6.11 -6.86
CA SER A 62 -4.81 -5.90 -7.57
C SER A 62 -5.96 -5.66 -6.59
N ARG A 63 -6.03 -6.46 -5.52
CA ARG A 63 -7.06 -6.32 -4.49
C ARG A 63 -6.87 -5.05 -3.66
N ALA A 64 -5.63 -4.66 -3.41
CA ALA A 64 -5.31 -3.38 -2.80
C ALA A 64 -5.82 -2.22 -3.66
N PHE A 65 -5.58 -2.26 -4.97
CA PHE A 65 -6.08 -1.24 -5.89
C PHE A 65 -7.61 -1.18 -5.89
N ASP A 66 -8.30 -2.32 -5.99
CA ASP A 66 -9.78 -2.36 -5.99
C ASP A 66 -10.36 -1.74 -4.72
N MET A 67 -9.82 -2.10 -3.55
CA MET A 67 -10.34 -1.65 -2.27
C MET A 67 -9.99 -0.18 -1.99
N LEU A 68 -8.77 0.24 -2.31
CA LEU A 68 -8.31 1.60 -2.06
C LEU A 68 -8.83 2.60 -3.08
N SER A 69 -9.07 2.21 -4.33
CA SER A 69 -9.72 3.08 -5.33
C SER A 69 -11.20 3.30 -5.05
N ALA A 70 -11.86 2.35 -4.38
CA ALA A 70 -13.25 2.46 -3.94
C ALA A 70 -13.42 3.25 -2.63
N ASP A 71 -12.34 3.50 -1.88
CA ASP A 71 -12.38 4.37 -0.71
C ASP A 71 -12.57 5.84 -1.16
N ARG A 72 -13.38 6.61 -0.44
CA ARG A 72 -13.68 8.01 -0.80
C ARG A 72 -12.51 8.97 -0.56
N TRP A 73 -11.56 8.60 0.28
CA TRP A 73 -10.48 9.46 0.76
C TRP A 73 -9.17 9.19 0.03
N VAL A 74 -8.85 7.94 -0.25
CA VAL A 74 -7.57 7.58 -0.89
C VAL A 74 -7.40 8.22 -2.28
N PRO A 75 -8.39 8.24 -3.20
CA PRO A 75 -8.28 8.94 -4.47
C PRO A 75 -8.12 10.46 -4.32
N ALA A 76 -8.69 11.05 -3.26
CA ALA A 76 -8.64 12.50 -3.01
C ALA A 76 -7.32 12.93 -2.36
N ASP A 77 -6.84 12.17 -1.39
CA ASP A 77 -5.69 12.52 -0.55
C ASP A 77 -4.38 11.91 -1.09
N GLU A 78 -4.44 10.77 -1.79
CA GLU A 78 -3.28 9.98 -2.22
C GLU A 78 -3.38 9.40 -3.65
N PRO A 79 -3.68 10.21 -4.67
CA PRO A 79 -3.78 9.70 -6.05
C PRO A 79 -2.49 9.03 -6.53
N GLY A 80 -1.32 9.49 -6.06
CA GLY A 80 -0.03 8.88 -6.37
C GLY A 80 0.16 7.47 -5.81
N ARG A 81 -0.58 7.08 -4.74
CA ARG A 81 -0.58 5.69 -4.25
C ARG A 81 -1.33 4.79 -5.23
N LEU A 82 -2.50 5.22 -5.68
CA LEU A 82 -3.30 4.45 -6.64
C LEU A 82 -2.56 4.25 -7.96
N GLU A 83 -1.85 5.27 -8.46
CA GLU A 83 -1.07 5.12 -9.69
C GLU A 83 0.08 4.10 -9.52
N ARG A 84 0.77 4.11 -8.37
CA ARG A 84 1.78 3.06 -8.09
C ARG A 84 1.15 1.68 -8.05
N LEU A 85 0.02 1.52 -7.37
CA LEU A 85 -0.69 0.25 -7.30
C LEU A 85 -1.16 -0.20 -8.68
N ARG A 86 -1.62 0.72 -9.53
CA ARG A 86 -2.01 0.43 -10.92
C ARG A 86 -0.84 -0.15 -11.72
N ILE A 87 0.33 0.49 -11.63
CA ILE A 87 1.55 0.02 -12.30
C ILE A 87 1.98 -1.36 -11.77
N LEU A 88 2.02 -1.53 -10.45
CA LEU A 88 2.46 -2.78 -9.81
C LEU A 88 1.48 -3.93 -10.01
N ALA A 89 0.18 -3.63 -10.10
CA ALA A 89 -0.88 -4.59 -10.42
C ALA A 89 -1.07 -4.78 -11.93
N GLY A 90 -0.29 -4.12 -12.80
CA GLY A 90 -0.39 -4.28 -14.25
C GLY A 90 -1.76 -3.93 -14.84
N ARG A 91 -2.39 -2.85 -14.36
CA ARG A 91 -3.72 -2.36 -14.80
C ARG A 91 -3.66 -1.06 -15.59
#